data_AF-T1AXX2-F1
#
_entry.id   AF-T1AXX2-F1
#
_cell.length_a   1.000
_cell.length_b   1.000
_cell.length_c   1.000
_cell.angle_alpha   90.00
_cell.angle_beta   90.00
_cell.angle_gamma   90.00
#
_symmetry.space_group_name_H-M   'P 1'
#
loop_
_entity.id
_entity.type
_entity.pdbx_description
1 polymer ?
#
loop_
_entity_poly.entity_id
_entity_poly.type
_entity_poly.pdbx_seq_one_letter_code
_entity_poly.pdbx_strand_id
1 'polypeptide(L)'
;MLEMREVSKVYRTETVETHALRGFSLKVDEGEFVAVTGPSGSGKTTFLTIAGLLEDFTRGEYLLDGVNVHGMNDNQRSRLRNEKIGFVFQAFNLIPDLNVLDNVEVPLHYRHMSGGERRKRALAALERVGCRRVSSTTRPSFPAASSSAWPSRARWPAARACCSPTSPPATSIPPWRAG
;
A
#
# COMPACT_ATOMS: atom_id res chain seq x y z
N MET A 1 6.95 -0.34 12.86
CA MET A 1 6.42 0.59 13.89
C MET A 1 6.14 1.95 13.25
N LEU A 2 4.95 2.50 13.45
CA LEU A 2 4.52 3.82 12.96
C LEU A 2 4.23 4.73 14.16
N GLU A 3 4.81 5.92 14.18
CA GLU A 3 4.60 6.89 15.25
C GLU A 3 4.34 8.28 14.66
N MET A 4 3.19 8.85 14.98
CA MET A 4 2.75 10.19 14.60
C MET A 4 2.53 11.01 15.87
N ARG A 5 3.09 12.21 15.91
CA ARG A 5 2.97 13.15 17.03
C ARG A 5 2.45 14.48 16.53
N GLU A 6 1.28 14.88 17.00
CA GLU A 6 0.63 16.15 16.65
C GLU A 6 0.56 16.40 15.13
N VAL A 7 0.35 15.33 14.36
CA VAL A 7 0.30 15.41 12.90
C VAL A 7 -0.96 16.15 12.48
N SER A 8 -0.78 17.20 11.68
CA SER A 8 -1.87 18.01 11.16
C SER A 8 -1.70 18.23 9.67
N LYS A 9 -2.84 18.37 8.97
CA LYS A 9 -2.87 18.67 7.55
C LYS A 9 -3.86 19.80 7.31
N VAL A 10 -3.36 20.84 6.67
CA VAL A 10 -4.16 21.99 6.27
C VAL A 10 -3.99 22.21 4.78
N TYR A 11 -5.11 22.28 4.07
CA TYR A 11 -5.16 22.70 2.68
C TYR A 11 -5.51 24.16 2.63
N ARG A 12 -4.66 24.96 1.99
CA ARG A 12 -4.87 26.39 1.80
C ARG A 12 -5.15 26.67 0.33
N THR A 13 -6.26 27.34 0.09
CA THR A 13 -6.53 28.04 -1.18
C THR A 13 -6.38 29.55 -0.93
N GLU A 14 -6.48 30.37 -1.98
CA GLU A 14 -6.37 31.83 -1.86
C GLU A 14 -7.41 32.44 -0.90
N THR A 15 -8.55 31.79 -0.70
CA THR A 15 -9.69 32.33 0.05
C THR A 15 -10.10 31.49 1.25
N VAL A 16 -9.67 30.23 1.37
CA VAL A 16 -10.14 29.31 2.42
C VAL A 16 -9.00 28.42 2.95
N GLU A 17 -8.99 28.25 4.27
CA GLU A 17 -8.13 27.29 4.98
C GLU A 17 -8.96 26.11 5.48
N THR A 18 -8.71 24.91 4.95
CA THR A 18 -9.42 23.68 5.34
C THR A 18 -8.51 22.76 6.13
N HIS A 19 -8.85 22.53 7.40
CA HIS A 19 -8.15 21.58 8.26
C HIS A 19 -8.65 20.15 8.02
N ALA A 20 -7.91 19.40 7.21
CA ALA A 20 -8.22 17.99 6.94
C ALA A 20 -7.85 17.06 8.11
N LEU A 21 -6.76 17.37 8.83
CA LEU A 21 -6.37 16.68 10.06
C LEU A 21 -6.02 17.70 11.13
N ARG A 22 -6.67 17.59 12.29
CA ARG A 22 -6.54 18.52 13.41
C ARG A 22 -5.65 17.92 14.50
N GLY A 23 -4.33 17.94 14.29
CA GLY A 23 -3.31 17.62 15.31
C GLY A 23 -3.62 16.37 16.12
N PHE A 24 -3.25 15.20 15.61
CA PHE A 24 -3.46 13.94 16.33
C PHE A 24 -2.13 13.23 16.55
N SER A 25 -2.10 12.42 17.61
CA SER A 25 -0.98 11.58 17.96
C SER A 25 -1.43 10.11 17.93
N LEU A 26 -0.65 9.25 17.27
CA LEU A 26 -0.94 7.83 17.08
C LEU A 26 0.36 7.05 17.09
N LYS A 27 0.38 5.93 17.81
CA LYS A 27 1.45 4.94 17.74
C LYS A 27 0.84 3.60 17.35
N VAL A 28 1.44 2.94 16.38
CA VAL A 28 1.07 1.60 15.90
C VAL A 28 2.33 0.74 15.89
N ASP A 29 2.32 -0.31 16.69
CA ASP A 29 3.45 -1.22 16.81
C ASP A 29 3.50 -2.22 15.63
N GLU A 30 4.64 -2.88 15.45
CA GLU A 30 4.79 -3.85 14.37
C GLU A 30 3.86 -5.05 14.56
N GLY A 31 3.16 -5.44 13.50
CA GLY A 31 2.20 -6.54 13.52
C GLY A 31 0.81 -6.17 14.03
N GLU A 32 0.59 -4.93 14.47
CA GLU A 32 -0.75 -4.47 14.86
C GLU A 32 -1.67 -4.29 13.65
N PHE A 33 -2.93 -4.65 13.86
CA PHE A 33 -3.98 -4.46 12.86
C PHE A 33 -4.94 -3.36 13.34
N VAL A 34 -4.91 -2.22 12.65
CA VAL A 34 -5.68 -1.03 13.01
C VAL A 34 -6.74 -0.75 11.95
N ALA A 35 -7.98 -0.55 12.40
CA ALA A 35 -9.10 -0.15 11.54
C ALA A 35 -9.43 1.33 11.76
N VAL A 36 -9.43 2.12 10.68
CA VAL A 36 -9.80 3.54 10.73
C VAL A 36 -11.23 3.71 10.24
N THR A 37 -12.13 4.13 11.12
CA THR A 37 -13.56 4.33 10.84
C THR A 37 -13.98 5.78 11.08
N GLY A 38 -15.06 6.24 10.44
CA GLY A 38 -15.57 7.60 10.63
C GLY A 38 -16.42 8.13 9.46
N PRO A 39 -17.15 9.25 9.65
CA PRO A 39 -18.05 9.84 8.65
C PRO A 39 -17.34 10.21 7.34
N SER A 40 -18.06 10.28 6.23
CA SER A 40 -17.48 10.80 4.98
C SER A 40 -16.92 12.22 5.20
N GLY A 41 -15.74 12.51 4.64
CA GLY A 41 -15.06 13.80 4.82
C GLY A 41 -14.29 13.98 6.14
N SER A 42 -14.27 12.99 7.05
CA SER A 42 -13.57 13.09 8.34
C SER A 42 -12.03 13.03 8.26
N GLY A 43 -11.44 13.14 7.07
CA GLY A 43 -9.98 13.09 6.88
C GLY A 43 -9.35 11.69 6.84
N LYS A 44 -10.12 10.59 6.81
CA LYS A 44 -9.57 9.21 6.76
C LYS A 44 -8.66 8.96 5.57
N THR A 45 -9.10 9.39 4.39
CA THR A 45 -8.29 9.26 3.17
C THR A 45 -7.00 10.06 3.31
N THR A 46 -7.08 11.29 3.80
CA THR A 46 -5.92 12.15 4.09
C THR A 46 -4.97 11.49 5.10
N PHE A 47 -5.51 10.87 6.16
CA PHE A 47 -4.71 10.11 7.12
C PHE A 47 -3.97 8.95 6.42
N LEU A 48 -4.68 8.14 5.64
CA LEU A 48 -4.09 6.99 4.93
C LEU A 48 -3.06 7.42 3.88
N THR A 49 -3.25 8.56 3.18
CA THR A 49 -2.27 9.06 2.22
C THR A 49 -1.00 9.58 2.90
N ILE A 50 -1.13 10.26 4.04
CA ILE A 50 0.01 10.72 4.85
C ILE A 50 0.75 9.53 5.48
N ALA A 51 0.04 8.60 6.10
CA ALA A 51 0.61 7.36 6.64
C ALA A 51 1.35 6.58 5.54
N GLY A 52 0.81 6.58 4.32
CA GLY A 52 1.40 5.99 3.12
C GLY A 52 2.59 6.74 2.51
N LEU A 53 2.96 7.91 3.02
CA LEU A 53 3.98 8.80 2.43
C LEU A 53 3.66 9.24 0.98
N LEU A 54 2.39 9.18 0.58
CA LEU A 54 1.91 9.70 -0.71
C LEU A 54 1.74 11.22 -0.68
N GLU A 55 1.43 11.75 0.50
CA GLU A 55 1.22 13.17 0.72
C GLU A 55 2.04 13.65 1.91
N ASP A 56 2.37 14.94 1.94
CA ASP A 56 3.06 15.55 3.06
C ASP A 56 2.09 16.16 4.09
N PHE A 57 2.53 16.27 5.33
CA PHE A 57 1.76 16.90 6.41
C PHE A 57 2.22 18.35 6.66
N THR A 58 1.40 19.15 7.34
CA THR A 58 1.68 20.58 7.56
C THR A 58 2.46 20.84 8.84
N ARG A 59 2.16 20.11 9.93
CA ARG A 59 2.89 20.19 11.21
C ARG A 59 2.87 18.84 11.91
N GLY A 60 3.79 18.66 12.85
CA GLY A 60 3.92 17.47 13.67
C GLY A 60 5.20 16.70 13.37
N GLU A 61 5.26 15.47 13.86
CA GLU A 61 6.36 14.54 13.61
C GLU A 61 5.78 13.20 13.15
N TYR A 62 6.38 12.59 12.13
CA TYR A 62 6.05 11.24 11.70
C TYR A 62 7.34 10.42 11.58
N LEU A 63 7.42 9.34 12.35
CA LEU A 63 8.46 8.34 12.29
C LEU A 63 7.90 7.01 11.75
N LEU A 64 8.58 6.45 10.75
CA LEU A 64 8.32 5.11 10.23
C LEU A 64 9.54 4.23 10.49
N ASP A 65 9.38 3.18 11.28
CA ASP A 65 10.46 2.31 11.78
C ASP A 65 11.62 3.11 12.41
N GLY A 66 11.28 4.16 13.18
CA GLY A 66 12.25 5.06 13.80
C GLY A 66 12.89 6.08 12.87
N VAL A 67 12.56 6.06 11.58
CA VAL A 67 13.06 7.04 10.59
C VAL A 67 12.09 8.19 10.49
N ASN A 68 12.53 9.41 10.82
CA ASN A 68 11.73 10.61 10.66
C ASN A 68 11.56 10.94 9.16
N VAL A 69 10.31 11.09 8.71
CA VAL A 69 9.99 11.34 7.30
C VAL A 69 9.89 12.83 6.94
N HIS A 70 9.94 13.72 7.94
CA HIS A 70 9.89 15.16 7.75
C HIS A 70 11.12 15.66 6.99
N GLY A 71 10.92 16.50 5.98
CA GLY A 71 12.01 17.08 5.19
C GLY A 71 12.73 16.11 4.26
N MET A 72 12.27 14.87 4.14
CA MET A 72 12.77 13.95 3.11
C MET A 72 12.43 14.48 1.71
N ASN A 73 13.41 14.41 0.80
CA ASN A 73 13.14 14.68 -0.61
C ASN A 73 12.29 13.57 -1.24
N ASP A 74 11.71 13.85 -2.42
CA ASP A 74 10.78 12.93 -3.08
C ASP A 74 11.40 11.55 -3.40
N ASN A 75 12.70 11.52 -3.71
CA ASN A 75 13.44 10.28 -3.95
C ASN A 75 13.58 9.43 -2.67
N GLN A 76 13.90 10.05 -1.53
CA GLN A 76 13.99 9.37 -0.23
C GLN A 76 12.63 8.81 0.20
N ARG A 77 11.56 9.61 0.06
CA ARG A 77 10.19 9.18 0.34
C ARG A 77 9.78 8.01 -0.55
N SER A 78 10.09 8.10 -1.84
CA SER A 78 9.75 7.05 -2.81
C SER A 78 10.48 5.73 -2.53
N ARG A 79 11.75 5.78 -2.10
CA ARG A 79 12.49 4.60 -1.65
C ARG A 79 11.88 3.98 -0.40
N LEU A 80 11.63 4.80 0.63
CA LEU A 80 11.03 4.32 1.89
C LEU A 80 9.64 3.72 1.67
N ARG A 81 8.80 4.39 0.87
CA ARG A 81 7.49 3.88 0.44
C ARG A 81 7.63 2.56 -0.29
N ASN A 82 8.55 2.48 -1.25
CA ASN A 82 8.76 1.25 -2.00
C ASN A 82 9.22 0.11 -1.09
N GLU A 83 10.04 0.35 -0.07
CA GLU A 83 10.58 -0.71 0.80
C GLU A 83 9.64 -1.13 1.93
N LYS A 84 8.91 -0.17 2.53
CA LYS A 84 8.19 -0.36 3.80
C LYS A 84 6.67 -0.39 3.65
N ILE A 85 6.12 0.21 2.59
CA ILE A 85 4.67 0.46 2.48
C ILE A 85 4.10 -0.29 1.27
N GLY A 86 3.10 -1.13 1.53
CA GLY A 86 2.29 -1.77 0.48
C GLY A 86 0.88 -1.17 0.45
N PHE A 87 0.39 -0.82 -0.74
CA PHE A 87 -0.97 -0.31 -0.92
C PHE A 87 -1.90 -1.35 -1.54
N VAL A 88 -3.08 -1.47 -0.96
CA VAL A 88 -4.22 -2.17 -1.54
C VAL A 88 -5.36 -1.17 -1.62
N PHE A 89 -5.81 -0.87 -2.83
CA PHE A 89 -6.90 0.07 -3.08
C PHE A 89 -8.20 -0.68 -3.34
N GLN A 90 -9.34 0.00 -3.16
CA GLN A 90 -10.65 -0.55 -3.53
C GLN A 90 -10.75 -0.84 -5.03
N ALA A 91 -10.11 -0.03 -5.87
CA ALA A 91 -9.90 -0.32 -7.29
C ALA A 91 -8.58 -1.08 -7.49
N PHE A 92 -8.55 -2.06 -8.40
CA PHE A 92 -7.41 -2.97 -8.54
C PHE A 92 -6.09 -2.30 -8.99
N ASN A 93 -6.13 -1.10 -9.60
CA ASN A 93 -4.96 -0.31 -10.03
C ASN A 93 -3.85 -1.13 -10.73
N LEU A 94 -4.25 -2.11 -11.55
CA LEU A 94 -3.37 -2.95 -12.35
C LEU A 94 -3.14 -2.32 -13.72
N ILE A 95 -1.95 -2.52 -14.27
CA ILE A 95 -1.57 -2.09 -15.61
C ILE A 95 -2.17 -3.09 -16.61
N PRO A 96 -3.12 -2.69 -17.49
CA PRO A 96 -3.87 -3.61 -18.35
C PRO A 96 -2.97 -4.38 -19.34
N ASP A 97 -1.91 -3.74 -19.80
CA ASP A 97 -0.99 -4.30 -20.82
C ASP A 97 -0.05 -5.36 -20.25
N LEU A 98 0.09 -5.41 -18.93
CA LEU A 98 0.98 -6.33 -18.22
C LEU A 98 0.22 -7.56 -17.75
N ASN A 99 0.88 -8.72 -17.77
CA ASN A 99 0.32 -9.92 -17.14
C ASN A 99 0.33 -9.78 -15.59
N VAL A 100 -0.28 -10.73 -14.88
CA VAL A 100 -0.37 -10.69 -13.41
C VAL A 100 1.01 -10.71 -12.75
N LEU A 101 1.94 -11.54 -13.24
CA LEU A 101 3.30 -11.61 -12.71
C LEU A 101 4.05 -10.29 -12.91
N ASP A 102 4.00 -9.74 -14.13
CA ASP A 102 4.64 -8.46 -14.47
C ASP A 102 4.09 -7.33 -13.59
N ASN A 103 2.77 -7.28 -13.38
CA ASN A 103 2.13 -6.32 -12.49
C ASN A 103 2.68 -6.38 -11.05
N VAL A 104 2.90 -7.60 -10.55
CA VAL A 104 3.47 -7.86 -9.22
C VAL A 104 4.97 -7.55 -9.19
N GLU A 105 5.69 -7.69 -10.32
CA GLU A 105 7.11 -7.35 -10.44
C GLU A 105 7.39 -5.84 -10.53
N VAL A 106 6.46 -5.02 -11.06
CA VAL A 106 6.64 -3.55 -11.21
C VAL A 106 7.29 -2.87 -10.00
N PRO A 107 6.82 -3.01 -8.74
CA PRO A 107 7.46 -2.35 -7.61
C PRO A 107 8.90 -2.83 -7.36
N LEU A 108 9.25 -4.06 -7.74
CA LEU A 108 10.58 -4.64 -7.56
C LEU A 108 11.60 -4.09 -8.57
N HIS A 109 11.15 -3.54 -9.70
CA HIS A 109 12.06 -2.88 -10.67
C HIS A 109 12.81 -1.69 -10.06
N TYR A 110 12.19 -1.02 -9.10
CA TYR A 110 12.77 0.15 -8.43
C TYR A 110 13.77 -0.21 -7.32
N ARG A 111 14.00 -1.50 -7.03
CA ARG A 111 14.86 -1.98 -5.92
C ARG A 111 16.25 -2.46 -6.31
N HIS A 112 16.77 -2.10 -7.49
CA HIS A 112 18.10 -2.52 -7.97
C HIS A 112 18.35 -4.05 -7.87
N MET A 113 17.32 -4.86 -8.13
CA MET A 113 17.38 -6.32 -8.03
C MET A 113 17.65 -6.98 -9.37
N SER A 114 18.25 -8.19 -9.37
CA SER A 114 18.38 -9.00 -10.60
C SER A 114 17.02 -9.52 -11.08
N GLY A 115 16.86 -9.74 -12.39
CA GLY A 115 15.59 -10.23 -12.97
C GLY A 115 15.14 -11.57 -12.39
N GLY A 116 16.07 -12.50 -12.18
CA GLY A 116 15.77 -13.81 -11.57
C GLY A 116 15.25 -13.67 -10.13
N GLU A 117 15.83 -12.76 -9.35
CA GLU A 117 15.39 -12.54 -7.97
C GLU A 117 14.03 -11.85 -7.88
N ARG A 118 13.75 -10.87 -8.76
CA ARG A 118 12.43 -10.22 -8.85
C ARG A 118 11.34 -11.25 -9.11
N ARG A 119 11.55 -12.11 -10.12
CA ARG A 119 10.61 -13.17 -10.49
C ARG A 119 10.37 -14.16 -9.35
N LYS A 120 11.44 -14.57 -8.66
CA LYS A 120 11.33 -15.46 -7.50
C LYS A 120 10.46 -14.85 -6.39
N ARG A 121 10.65 -13.56 -6.08
CA ARG A 121 9.85 -12.86 -5.06
C ARG A 121 8.40 -12.65 -5.48
N ALA A 122 8.17 -12.28 -6.74
CA ALA A 122 6.81 -12.09 -7.27
C ALA A 122 6.01 -13.40 -7.27
N LEU A 123 6.64 -14.52 -7.64
CA LEU A 123 6.02 -15.84 -7.56
C LEU A 123 5.70 -16.24 -6.11
N ALA A 124 6.62 -15.99 -5.17
CA ALA A 124 6.38 -16.26 -3.75
C ALA A 124 5.21 -15.41 -3.19
N ALA A 125 5.07 -14.15 -3.62
CA ALA A 125 3.95 -13.31 -3.23
C ALA A 125 2.61 -13.82 -3.82
N LEU A 126 2.62 -14.25 -5.07
CA LEU A 126 1.45 -14.86 -5.72
C LEU A 126 1.04 -16.19 -5.06
N GLU A 127 2.01 -16.97 -4.59
CA GLU A 127 1.78 -18.17 -3.78
C GLU A 127 1.08 -17.83 -2.45
N ARG A 128 1.57 -16.82 -1.72
CA ARG A 128 0.99 -16.39 -0.43
C ARG A 128 -0.46 -15.97 -0.53
N VAL A 129 -0.87 -15.33 -1.62
CA VAL A 129 -2.27 -14.94 -1.81
C VAL A 129 -3.14 -16.04 -2.40
N GLY A 130 -2.58 -17.21 -2.75
CA GLY A 130 -3.30 -18.35 -3.33
C GLY A 130 -3.52 -18.28 -4.84
N CYS A 131 -2.76 -17.44 -5.56
CA CYS A 131 -2.93 -17.19 -7.01
C CYS A 131 -1.83 -17.81 -7.90
N ARG A 132 -0.99 -18.72 -7.37
CA ARG A 132 0.13 -19.35 -8.09
C ARG A 132 -0.24 -19.91 -9.46
N ARG A 133 -1.41 -20.55 -9.57
CA ARG A 133 -1.91 -21.19 -10.80
C ARG A 133 -2.23 -20.21 -11.95
N VAL A 134 -2.36 -18.91 -11.67
CA VAL A 134 -2.75 -17.88 -12.65
C VAL A 134 -1.53 -17.10 -13.19
N SER A 135 -0.31 -17.48 -12.80
CA SER A 135 0.86 -16.58 -12.83
C SER A 135 1.63 -16.45 -14.15
N SER A 136 1.47 -17.33 -15.15
CA SER A 136 2.44 -17.36 -16.27
C SER A 136 1.99 -16.73 -17.58
N THR A 137 0.69 -16.54 -17.83
CA THR A 137 0.21 -16.15 -19.18
C THR A 137 -1.11 -15.36 -19.18
N THR A 138 -1.80 -15.27 -18.04
CA THR A 138 -3.10 -14.60 -17.98
C THR A 138 -2.90 -13.09 -17.89
N ARG A 139 -3.21 -12.39 -18.98
CA ARG A 139 -3.48 -10.94 -18.91
C ARG A 139 -4.67 -10.72 -17.99
N PRO A 140 -4.73 -9.62 -17.22
CA PRO A 140 -5.93 -9.22 -16.52
C PRO A 140 -7.01 -8.87 -17.57
N SER A 141 -7.67 -9.86 -18.14
CA SER A 141 -8.87 -9.65 -18.94
C SER A 141 -9.95 -9.17 -17.98
N PHE A 142 -10.50 -7.98 -18.22
CA PHE A 142 -11.67 -7.46 -17.52
C PHE A 142 -12.93 -7.91 -18.29
N PRO A 143 -13.52 -9.10 -18.04
CA PRO A 143 -14.87 -9.33 -18.51
C PRO A 143 -15.81 -8.43 -17.71
N ALA A 144 -16.85 -7.91 -18.39
CA ALA A 144 -17.89 -7.12 -17.76
C ALA A 144 -18.48 -7.86 -16.54
N ALA A 145 -18.49 -7.17 -15.40
CA ALA A 145 -19.19 -7.33 -14.12
C ALA A 145 -19.65 -8.71 -13.56
N SER A 146 -19.89 -9.75 -14.36
CA SER A 146 -20.48 -11.01 -13.93
C SER A 146 -19.51 -12.19 -14.12
N SER A 147 -18.94 -12.70 -13.02
CA SER A 147 -18.62 -14.12 -12.83
C SER A 147 -17.87 -14.30 -11.54
N SER A 148 -18.09 -15.44 -10.88
CA SER A 148 -17.46 -15.99 -9.67
C SER A 148 -15.93 -15.90 -9.51
N ALA A 149 -15.21 -15.26 -10.43
CA ALA A 149 -13.78 -14.99 -10.40
C ALA A 149 -13.37 -13.73 -9.61
N TRP A 150 -14.31 -12.88 -9.17
CA TRP A 150 -14.06 -11.68 -8.36
C TRP A 150 -13.22 -11.92 -7.09
N PRO A 151 -13.43 -12.98 -6.29
CA PRO A 151 -12.64 -13.24 -5.06
C PRO A 151 -11.16 -13.51 -5.34
N SER A 152 -10.85 -14.00 -6.54
CA SER A 152 -9.47 -14.28 -6.98
C SER A 152 -8.74 -13.05 -7.49
N ARG A 153 -9.46 -12.03 -7.96
CA ARG A 153 -8.87 -10.79 -8.52
C ARG A 153 -8.44 -9.80 -7.44
N ALA A 154 -9.17 -9.73 -6.32
CA ALA A 154 -8.80 -8.93 -5.15
C ALA A 154 -7.47 -9.33 -4.51
N ARG A 155 -6.99 -10.55 -4.81
CA ARG A 155 -5.72 -11.09 -4.32
C ARG A 155 -4.51 -10.55 -5.07
N TRP A 156 -4.67 -10.00 -6.28
CA TRP A 156 -3.54 -9.51 -7.08
C TRP A 156 -2.94 -8.19 -6.57
N PRO A 157 -3.73 -7.16 -6.19
CA PRO A 157 -3.17 -5.98 -5.54
C PRO A 157 -2.51 -6.33 -4.20
N ALA A 158 -3.07 -7.28 -3.45
CA ALA A 158 -2.45 -7.80 -2.23
C ALA A 158 -1.10 -8.47 -2.50
N ALA A 159 -0.98 -9.28 -3.56
CA ALA A 159 0.31 -9.86 -3.96
C ALA A 159 1.35 -8.79 -4.32
N ARG A 160 0.92 -7.73 -5.00
CA ARG A 160 1.78 -6.58 -5.33
C ARG A 160 2.27 -5.87 -4.06
N ALA A 161 1.38 -5.68 -3.08
CA ALA A 161 1.72 -5.09 -1.79
C ALA A 161 2.67 -5.99 -0.96
N CYS A 162 2.46 -7.31 -0.96
CA CYS A 162 3.25 -8.29 -0.21
C CYS A 162 4.63 -8.62 -0.82
N CYS A 163 5.03 -7.93 -1.89
CA CYS A 163 6.38 -8.05 -2.46
C CYS A 163 7.43 -7.25 -1.68
N SER A 164 7.05 -6.47 -0.66
CA SER A 164 7.97 -5.80 0.27
C SER A 164 8.67 -6.78 1.22
N PRO A 165 9.97 -6.59 1.52
CA PRO A 165 10.72 -7.47 2.42
C PRO A 165 10.23 -7.42 3.87
N THR A 166 9.53 -6.34 4.27
CA THR A 166 8.88 -6.20 5.58
C THR A 166 7.50 -6.86 5.65
N SER A 167 7.10 -7.63 4.64
CA SER A 167 5.87 -8.42 4.72
C SER A 167 6.01 -9.48 5.82
N PRO A 168 5.10 -9.52 6.80
CA PRO A 168 5.17 -10.51 7.85
C PRO A 168 4.99 -11.94 7.26
N PRO A 169 5.45 -12.98 7.96
CA PRO A 169 5.39 -14.36 7.47
C PRO A 169 3.95 -14.76 7.11
N ALA A 170 3.78 -15.67 6.15
CA ALA A 170 2.49 -16.05 5.57
C ALA A 170 1.40 -16.43 6.59
N THR A 171 1.81 -16.80 7.80
CA THR A 171 0.98 -17.16 8.95
C THR A 171 0.22 -15.99 9.60
N SER A 172 0.62 -14.74 9.37
CA SER A 172 0.01 -13.56 10.01
C SER A 172 -1.02 -12.84 9.12
N ILE A 173 -1.21 -13.29 7.88
CA ILE A 173 -2.24 -12.74 6.99
C ILE A 173 -3.52 -13.54 7.29
N PRO A 174 -4.55 -12.93 7.92
CA PRO A 174 -5.78 -13.65 8.19
C PRO A 174 -6.38 -14.20 6.88
N PRO A 175 -7.02 -15.39 6.91
CA PRO A 175 -7.66 -15.93 5.73
C PRO A 175 -8.71 -14.93 5.24
N TRP A 176 -8.52 -14.42 4.02
CA TRP A 176 -9.48 -13.55 3.35
C TRP A 176 -10.81 -14.29 3.19
N ARG A 177 -11.74 -14.07 4.13
CA ARG A 177 -13.13 -14.53 4.01
C ARG A 177 -13.85 -13.57 3.08
N ALA A 178 -14.28 -14.08 1.94
CA ALA A 178 -15.24 -13.39 1.08
C ALA A 178 -16.53 -13.24 1.89
N GLY A 179 -16.90 -12.01 2.23
CA GLY A 179 -18.26 -11.64 2.63
C GLY A 179 -19.06 -11.30 1.38
#